data_AF-A0A6B3GPE5-F1
#
_entry.id   AF-A0A6B3GPE5-F1
#
_cell.length_a   1.000
_cell.length_b   1.000
_cell.length_c   1.000
_cell.angle_alpha   90.00
_cell.angle_beta   90.00
_cell.angle_gamma   90.00
#
_symmetry.space_group_name_H-M   'P 1'
#
loop_
_entity.id
_entity.type
_entity.pdbx_description
1 polymer ?
#
loop_
_entity_poly.entity_id
_entity_poly.type
_entity_poly.pdbx_seq_one_letter_code
_entity_poly.pdbx_strand_id
1 'polypeptide(L)' 'MTARHGARPVIGLDLGGTKIAAALVGPDGTILARHTGPTPATRGAEAVL' A
#
# COMPACT_ATOMS: atom_id res chain seq x y z
N MET A 1 -5.95 11.89 4.94
CA MET A 1 -7.06 10.96 5.19
C MET A 1 -6.72 10.12 6.42
N THR A 2 -7.42 10.29 7.55
CA THR A 2 -7.25 9.44 8.73
C THR A 2 -8.62 8.90 9.14
N ALA A 3 -9.04 7.81 8.49
CA ALA A 3 -10.18 7.04 8.97
C ALA A 3 -9.73 6.16 10.14
N ARG A 4 -10.51 6.12 11.22
CA ARG A 4 -10.32 5.13 12.29
C ARG A 4 -10.65 3.76 11.70
N HIS A 5 -9.63 2.96 11.45
CA HIS A 5 -9.82 1.55 11.11
C HIS A 5 -10.12 0.79 12.41
N GLY A 6 -11.00 -0.22 12.33
CA GLY A 6 -11.41 -1.00 13.50
C GLY A 6 -10.25 -1.75 14.16
N ALA A 7 -10.54 -2.66 15.10
CA ALA A 7 -9.52 -3.40 15.85
C ALA A 7 -8.63 -4.35 15.02
N ARG A 8 -8.69 -4.32 13.68
CA ARG A 8 -7.92 -5.16 12.77
C ARG A 8 -6.91 -4.31 11.99
N PRO A 9 -5.70 -4.84 11.72
CA PRO A 9 -4.76 -4.19 10.83
C PRO A 9 -5.34 -3.99 9.43
N VAL A 10 -4.85 -2.96 8.73
CA VAL A 10 -5.24 -2.63 7.36
C VAL A 10 -4.03 -2.42 6.47
N ILE A 11 -4.24 -2.56 5.16
CA ILE A 11 -3.22 -2.28 4.16
C ILE A 11 -3.52 -0.90 3.55
N GLY A 12 -2.57 0.02 3.71
CA GLY A 12 -2.52 1.24 2.91
C GLY A 12 -1.79 0.96 1.61
N LEU A 13 -2.34 1.42 0.48
CA LEU A 13 -1.75 1.25 -0.84
C LEU A 13 -1.71 2.61 -1.56
N ASP A 14 -0.53 2.96 -2.06
CA ASP A 14 -0.28 4.11 -2.93
C ASP A 14 0.23 3.61 -4.28
N LEU A 15 -0.58 3.82 -5.32
CA LEU A 15 -0.30 3.42 -6.69
C LEU A 15 0.04 4.64 -7.53
N GLY A 16 1.34 4.86 -7.73
CA GLY A 16 1.85 5.81 -8.69
C GLY A 16 2.20 5.16 -10.03
N GLY A 17 2.36 5.97 -11.07
CA GLY A 17 2.80 5.48 -12.39
C GLY A 17 4.22 4.88 -12.41
N THR A 18 5.04 5.21 -11.41
CA THR A 18 6.44 4.75 -11.32
C THR A 18 6.68 3.78 -10.16
N LYS A 19 5.94 3.91 -9.06
CA LYS A 19 6.17 3.15 -7.84
C LYS A 19 4.86 2.73 -7.20
N ILE A 20 4.89 1.55 -6.60
CA ILE A 20 3.86 1.04 -5.70
C ILE A 20 4.46 1.09 -4.29
N ALA A 21 3.74 1.71 -3.36
CA ALA A 21 4.08 1.69 -1.94
C ALA A 21 2.92 1.08 -1.16
N ALA A 22 3.23 0.17 -0.24
CA ALA A 22 2.26 -0.46 0.64
C ALA A 22 2.76 -0.45 2.08
N ALA A 23 1.82 -0.34 3.02
CA ALA A 23 2.11 -0.48 4.43
C ALA A 23 1.02 -1.30 5.13
N LEU A 24 1.43 -2.22 6.00
CA LEU A 24 0.54 -2.85 6.97
C LEU A 24 0.47 -1.94 8.19
N VAL A 25 -0.72 -1.45 8.51
CA VAL A 25 -0.97 -0.48 9.58
C VAL A 25 -1.77 -1.18 10.68
N GLY A 26 -1.23 -1.18 11.90
CA GLY A 26 -1.91 -1.67 13.10
C GLY A 26 -3.10 -0.78 13.51
N PRO A 27 -3.98 -1.29 14.40
CA PRO A 27 -5.17 -0.54 14.84
C PRO A 27 -4.88 0.80 15.54
N ASP A 28 -3.67 0.94 16.10
CA ASP A 28 -3.15 2.14 16.75
C ASP A 28 -2.44 3.10 15.78
N GLY A 29 -2.41 2.77 14.48
CA GLY A 29 -1.69 3.53 13.47
C GLY A 29 -0.21 3.16 13.33
N THR A 30 0.29 2.21 14.11
CA THR A 30 1.68 1.74 14.00
C THR A 30 1.92 1.06 12.66
N ILE A 31 3.02 1.38 11.98
CA ILE A 31 3.41 0.68 10.76
C ILE A 31 4.11 -0.63 11.13
N LEU A 32 3.45 -1.75 10.83
CA LEU A 32 3.95 -3.10 11.11
C LEU A 32 4.89 -3.62 10.00
N ALA A 33 4.64 -3.22 8.75
CA ALA A 33 5.49 -3.56 7.61
C ALA A 33 5.39 -2.49 6.52
N ARG A 34 6.45 -2.36 5.72
CA ARG A 34 6.49 -1.51 4.53
C ARG A 34 6.98 -2.32 3.34
N HIS A 35 6.40 -2.03 2.18
CA HIS A 35 6.87 -2.54 0.91
C HIS A 35 6.88 -1.40 -0.11
N THR A 36 7.94 -1.32 -0.91
CA THR A 36 8.03 -0.41 -2.04
C THR A 36 8.64 -1.16 -3.22
N GLY A 37 8.05 -0.99 -4.40
CA GLY A 37 8.56 -1.56 -5.64
C GLY A 37 8.25 -0.66 -6.85
N PRO A 38 8.91 -0.89 -8.00
CA PRO A 38 8.55 -0.20 -9.22
C PRO A 38 7.14 -0.63 -9.69
N THR A 39 6.39 0.30 -10.26
CA THR A 39 5.16 -0.01 -10.99
C THR A 39 5.54 -0.57 -12.36
N PRO A 40 5.16 -1.80 -12.70
CA PRO A 40 5.54 -2.40 -13.98
C PRO A 40 4.63 -1.97 -15.13
N ALA A 41 4.29 -0.68 -15.20
CA ALA A 41 3.35 -0.12 -16.18
C ALA A 41 3.83 -0.32 -17.63
N THR A 42 5.13 -0.49 -17.87
CA THR A 42 5.69 -0.80 -19.19
C THR A 42 5.35 -2.21 -19.68
N ARG A 43 4.89 -3.08 -18.79
CA ARG A 43 4.45 -4.46 -19.10
C ARG A 43 2.93 -4.58 -19.25
N GLY A 44 2.20 -3.46 -19.32
CA GLY A 44 0.74 -3.45 -19.38
C GLY A 44 0.07 -3.24 -18.02
N ALA A 45 -1.23 -2.96 -18.04
CA ALA A 45 -2.02 -2.69 -16.83
C ALA A 45 -2.20 -3.94 -15.96
N GLU A 46 -2.29 -5.11 -16.60
CA GLU A 46 -2.37 -6.43 -15.98
C GLU A 46 -1.13 -6.81 -15.15
N ALA A 47 0.00 -6.13 -15.37
CA ALA A 47 1.20 -6.34 -14.56
C ALA A 47 1.18 -5.52 -13.27
N VAL A 48 0.30 -4.52 -13.14
CA VAL A 48 0.21 -3.61 -11.99
C VAL A 48 -0.68 -4.23 -10.91
N LEU A 49 -0.04 -4.98 -10.01
CA LEU A 49 -0.65 -5.80 -8.95
C LEU A 49 -1.66 -6.84 -9.45
#